data_AF-A0A1J4Q282-F1
#
_entry.id   AF-A0A1J4Q282-F1
#
_cell.length_a   1.000
_cell.length_b   1.000
_cell.length_c   1.000
_cell.angle_alpha   90.00
_cell.angle_beta   90.00
_cell.angle_gamma   90.00
#
_symmetry.space_group_name_H-M   'P 1'
#
loop_
_entity.id
_entity.type
_entity.pdbx_description
1 polymer ?
#
loop_
_entity_poly.entity_id
_entity_poly.type
_entity_poly.pdbx_seq_one_letter_code
_entity_poly.pdbx_strand_id
1 'polypeptide(L)'
;MNTHTIDTGTPVISADNYDTAAFYAHADAITTVTNTTAPDAVALPSEDASTAELLAAAREAGRRAVPAPLAETALVARPLLRRVGLPVPAGPLSYAIAPELTIRYARPAASAVGSAGSSGVDDTLLVTGTLRRVPWARAATTVVVLATAPSGPVLFTLTPDQAHLTPGGNLAEEPRDDLRLATLEIPAPRVRRISPELLDEARLRAALARSALIAGAAERCVDLTVAHTTARTQFGRPLSGFQAVKQEEARLIEETALVRTAVQAAAPLDPGSPAAHVAVAAAKTQASASAAEIARIAHQLHGAIGITQLNPLHLATTRLWSWRDEDGDETYWARRLARPLTATTLWPTLTTTP
;
A
#
# COMPACT_ATOMS: atom_id res chain seq x y z
N MET A 1 -1.46 26.06 36.15
CA MET A 1 -2.91 26.35 36.31
C MET A 1 -3.48 26.39 34.90
N ASN A 2 -4.22 25.42 34.37
CA ASN A 2 -5.05 24.40 35.00
C ASN A 2 -4.80 23.00 34.41
N THR A 3 -4.78 22.05 35.33
CA THR A 3 -4.91 20.61 35.22
C THR A 3 -6.22 20.18 34.58
N HIS A 4 -6.21 19.09 33.82
CA HIS A 4 -7.20 18.01 33.99
C HIS A 4 -6.55 16.67 33.62
N THR A 5 -6.06 15.98 34.65
CA THR A 5 -5.97 14.52 34.67
C THR A 5 -7.40 13.98 34.72
N ILE A 6 -7.72 12.94 33.94
CA ILE A 6 -8.84 12.05 34.22
C ILE A 6 -8.27 10.65 34.38
N ASP A 7 -8.55 10.09 35.56
CA ASP A 7 -8.26 8.75 36.02
C ASP A 7 -9.51 7.86 35.87
N THR A 8 -9.30 6.55 35.98
CA THR A 8 -10.15 5.46 36.50
C THR A 8 -10.70 4.42 35.51
N GLY A 9 -10.04 3.25 35.50
CA GLY A 9 -10.68 1.96 35.78
C GLY A 9 -11.60 1.26 34.75
N THR A 10 -11.00 0.34 33.96
CA THR A 10 -11.56 -0.94 33.43
C THR A 10 -12.63 -0.89 32.31
N PRO A 11 -12.71 -1.85 31.33
CA PRO A 11 -11.78 -2.92 30.92
C PRO A 11 -11.18 -2.70 29.50
N VAL A 12 -10.12 -3.45 29.20
CA VAL A 12 -9.61 -3.67 27.83
C VAL A 12 -10.69 -4.41 27.03
N ILE A 13 -11.25 -3.78 26.00
CA ILE A 13 -12.10 -4.47 25.03
C ILE A 13 -11.18 -5.16 24.03
N SER A 14 -11.20 -6.50 24.05
CA SER A 14 -10.56 -7.38 23.07
C SER A 14 -11.03 -7.04 21.65
N ALA A 15 -10.18 -7.32 20.65
CA ALA A 15 -10.44 -7.18 19.21
C ALA A 15 -11.64 -8.01 18.66
N ASP A 16 -12.44 -8.59 19.55
CA ASP A 16 -13.62 -9.40 19.26
C ASP A 16 -14.92 -8.58 19.22
N ASN A 17 -14.93 -7.32 19.67
CA ASN A 17 -16.13 -6.46 19.68
C ASN A 17 -16.07 -5.32 18.64
N TYR A 18 -15.84 -5.67 17.37
CA TYR A 18 -16.19 -4.78 16.26
C TYR A 18 -17.72 -4.79 16.13
N ASP A 19 -18.38 -3.73 16.59
CA ASP A 19 -19.84 -3.58 16.44
C ASP A 19 -20.19 -3.33 14.97
N THR A 20 -20.48 -4.43 14.27
CA THR A 20 -20.93 -4.42 12.88
C THR A 20 -22.27 -3.69 12.70
N ALA A 21 -23.10 -3.54 13.73
CA ALA A 21 -24.38 -2.85 13.61
C ALA A 21 -24.23 -1.32 13.47
N ALA A 22 -23.22 -0.73 14.13
CA ALA A 22 -22.90 0.70 14.00
C ALA A 22 -22.41 1.08 12.59
N PHE A 23 -21.76 0.15 11.88
CA PHE A 23 -21.29 0.34 10.51
C PHE A 23 -22.46 0.44 9.49
N TYR A 24 -23.60 -0.22 9.73
CA TYR A 24 -24.71 -0.32 8.76
C TYR A 24 -25.92 0.60 9.03
N ALA A 25 -25.99 1.28 10.18
CA ALA A 25 -27.16 2.08 10.55
C ALA A 25 -27.32 3.40 9.76
N HIS A 26 -26.29 3.86 9.06
CA HIS A 26 -26.33 5.13 8.32
C HIS A 26 -25.68 4.97 6.94
N ALA A 27 -26.47 5.10 5.87
CA ALA A 27 -25.96 5.07 4.49
C ALA A 27 -24.93 6.20 4.22
N ASP A 28 -24.97 7.27 5.01
CA ASP A 28 -23.98 8.36 5.01
C ASP A 28 -22.80 8.14 6.00
N ALA A 29 -22.82 7.08 6.83
CA ALA A 29 -21.69 6.73 7.70
C ALA A 29 -20.53 6.03 6.97
N ILE A 30 -20.72 5.56 5.73
CA ILE A 30 -19.59 5.10 4.90
C ILE A 30 -18.63 6.28 4.63
N THR A 31 -19.13 7.51 4.61
CA THR A 31 -18.30 8.74 4.55
C THR A 31 -17.67 9.11 5.90
N THR A 32 -18.06 8.45 7.00
CA THR A 32 -17.70 8.83 8.38
C THR A 32 -16.93 7.74 9.14
N VAL A 33 -16.95 6.47 8.71
CA VAL A 33 -15.95 5.47 9.16
C VAL A 33 -14.56 5.79 8.59
N THR A 34 -14.48 6.74 7.64
CA THR A 34 -13.24 7.36 7.17
C THR A 34 -12.82 8.62 7.94
N ASN A 35 -13.52 8.99 9.01
CA ASN A 35 -13.11 10.10 9.87
C ASN A 35 -13.42 9.81 11.34
N THR A 36 -12.58 9.02 12.02
CA THR A 36 -12.65 8.95 13.48
C THR A 36 -11.28 9.11 14.13
N THR A 37 -11.15 10.22 14.83
CA THR A 37 -10.26 10.42 15.96
C THR A 37 -10.65 9.49 17.13
N ALA A 38 -10.52 8.18 16.94
CA ALA A 38 -10.87 7.14 17.92
C ALA A 38 -9.67 6.17 18.14
N PRO A 39 -9.62 5.42 19.26
CA PRO A 39 -8.40 4.90 19.92
C PRO A 39 -7.49 3.93 19.14
N ASP A 40 -7.81 3.63 17.87
CA ASP A 40 -7.07 2.70 16.99
C ASP A 40 -6.23 3.44 15.94
N ALA A 41 -6.00 4.74 16.11
CA ALA A 41 -5.08 5.49 15.28
C ALA A 41 -3.69 4.84 15.34
N VAL A 42 -3.28 4.18 14.26
CA VAL A 42 -1.88 3.79 14.09
C VAL A 42 -1.11 5.10 13.94
N ALA A 43 -0.44 5.51 15.01
CA ALA A 43 0.48 6.63 14.96
C ALA A 43 1.41 6.41 13.75
N LEU A 44 1.50 7.41 12.88
CA LEU A 44 2.47 7.35 11.78
C LEU A 44 3.83 7.05 12.43
N PRO A 45 4.53 6.00 11.98
CA PRO A 45 5.80 5.63 12.58
C PRO A 45 6.74 6.83 12.62
N SER A 46 7.64 6.82 13.60
CA SER A 46 8.62 7.90 13.76
C SER A 46 9.32 8.18 12.44
N GLU A 47 9.67 9.43 12.23
CA GLU A 47 10.36 9.85 11.03
C GLU A 47 11.70 9.13 10.82
N ASP A 48 12.30 8.60 11.88
CA ASP A 48 13.58 7.88 11.84
C ASP A 48 13.42 6.35 11.83
N ALA A 49 12.19 5.84 11.71
CA ALA A 49 11.93 4.41 11.66
C ALA A 49 12.62 3.76 10.45
N SER A 50 13.27 2.63 10.69
CA SER A 50 13.88 1.81 9.65
C SER A 50 12.83 1.24 8.69
N THR A 51 13.23 0.92 7.47
CA THR A 51 12.35 0.25 6.49
C THR A 51 11.70 -1.01 7.06
N ALA A 52 12.43 -1.80 7.84
CA ALA A 52 11.92 -3.01 8.47
C ALA A 52 10.80 -2.71 9.50
N GLU A 53 10.96 -1.69 10.34
CA GLU A 53 9.93 -1.26 11.30
C GLU A 53 8.69 -0.73 10.57
N LEU A 54 8.87 0.04 9.50
CA LEU A 54 7.77 0.54 8.67
C LEU A 54 7.01 -0.59 7.99
N LEU A 55 7.70 -1.63 7.50
CA LEU A 55 7.07 -2.82 6.92
C LEU A 55 6.36 -3.66 7.98
N ALA A 56 6.91 -3.76 9.19
CA ALA A 56 6.22 -4.41 10.31
C ALA A 56 4.93 -3.66 10.68
N ALA A 57 4.95 -2.33 10.70
CA ALA A 57 3.78 -1.49 10.91
C ALA A 57 2.74 -1.65 9.78
N ALA A 58 3.18 -1.71 8.52
CA ALA A 58 2.29 -1.97 7.40
C ALA A 58 1.65 -3.37 7.48
N ARG A 59 2.41 -4.40 7.83
CA ARG A 59 1.87 -5.74 8.07
C ARG A 59 0.81 -5.73 9.18
N GLU A 60 1.08 -5.04 10.28
CA GLU A 60 0.10 -4.94 11.36
C GLU A 60 -1.16 -4.15 10.94
N ALA A 61 -0.99 -3.06 10.18
CA ALA A 61 -2.10 -2.30 9.62
C ALA A 61 -2.96 -3.17 8.67
N GLY A 62 -2.33 -3.99 7.84
CA GLY A 62 -3.02 -4.96 6.99
C GLY A 62 -3.80 -6.00 7.80
N ARG A 63 -3.20 -6.54 8.87
CA ARG A 63 -3.84 -7.54 9.76
C ARG A 63 -5.05 -6.98 10.48
N ARG A 64 -4.99 -5.72 10.90
CA ARG A 64 -6.11 -5.01 11.53
C ARG A 64 -7.06 -4.33 10.55
N ALA A 65 -6.82 -4.45 9.25
CA ALA A 65 -7.63 -3.82 8.21
C ALA A 65 -7.76 -2.29 8.38
N VAL A 66 -6.67 -1.62 8.77
CA VAL A 66 -6.66 -0.18 9.09
C VAL A 66 -6.84 0.64 7.80
N PRO A 67 -7.89 1.48 7.69
CA PRO A 67 -8.13 2.32 6.53
C PRO A 67 -7.34 3.63 6.64
N ALA A 68 -6.01 3.59 6.47
CA ALA A 68 -5.17 4.78 6.58
C ALA A 68 -4.02 4.81 5.55
N PRO A 69 -3.53 6.00 5.15
CA PRO A 69 -2.45 6.17 4.18
C PRO A 69 -1.05 5.87 4.75
N LEU A 70 -0.89 4.82 5.56
CA LEU A 70 0.38 4.50 6.22
C LEU A 70 1.45 4.11 5.21
N ALA A 71 1.11 3.22 4.26
CA ALA A 71 2.03 2.76 3.22
C ALA A 71 2.42 3.91 2.28
N GLU A 72 1.44 4.66 1.81
CA GLU A 72 1.59 5.81 0.93
C GLU A 72 2.49 6.86 1.58
N THR A 73 2.23 7.18 2.85
CA THR A 73 2.95 8.22 3.58
C THR A 73 4.36 7.76 3.94
N ALA A 74 4.48 6.67 4.69
CA ALA A 74 5.72 6.33 5.39
C ALA A 74 6.69 5.51 4.53
N LEU A 75 6.19 4.60 3.68
CA LEU A 75 7.03 3.70 2.88
C LEU A 75 7.37 4.27 1.49
N VAL A 76 6.52 5.15 0.95
CA VAL A 76 6.67 5.68 -0.41
C VAL A 76 6.98 7.18 -0.43
N ALA A 77 6.03 8.04 -0.04
CA ALA A 77 6.14 9.48 -0.23
C ALA A 77 7.28 10.12 0.58
N ARG A 78 7.37 9.84 1.89
CA ARG A 78 8.42 10.41 2.76
C ARG A 78 9.84 10.05 2.29
N PRO A 79 10.18 8.77 2.05
CA PRO A 79 11.52 8.42 1.57
C PRO A 79 11.87 9.07 0.23
N LEU A 80 10.91 9.17 -0.70
CA LEU A 80 11.14 9.80 -2.01
C LEU A 80 11.41 11.30 -1.87
N LEU A 81 10.63 12.02 -1.06
CA LEU A 81 10.86 13.44 -0.78
C LEU A 81 12.23 13.70 -0.16
N ARG A 82 12.63 12.85 0.81
CA ARG A 82 13.96 12.92 1.43
C ARG A 82 15.08 12.66 0.43
N ARG A 83 14.93 11.64 -0.42
CA ARG A 83 15.95 11.28 -1.44
C ARG A 83 16.23 12.44 -2.39
N VAL A 84 15.22 13.24 -2.72
CA VAL A 84 15.36 14.40 -3.64
C VAL A 84 15.57 15.73 -2.93
N GLY A 85 15.69 15.74 -1.59
CA GLY A 85 15.88 16.95 -0.79
C GLY A 85 14.73 17.95 -0.93
N LEU A 86 13.48 17.46 -1.02
CA LEU A 86 12.28 18.29 -0.91
C LEU A 86 11.76 18.28 0.53
N PRO A 87 11.12 19.38 0.98
CA PRO A 87 10.48 19.40 2.29
C PRO A 87 9.47 18.26 2.42
N VAL A 88 9.44 17.63 3.60
CA VAL A 88 8.44 16.62 3.97
C VAL A 88 7.33 17.32 4.75
N PRO A 89 6.13 17.53 4.17
CA PRO A 89 5.03 18.15 4.89
C PRO A 89 4.55 17.26 6.04
N ALA A 90 4.03 17.89 7.09
CA ALA A 90 3.30 17.17 8.12
C ALA A 90 1.99 16.59 7.58
N GLY A 91 1.47 15.57 8.27
CA GLY A 91 0.21 14.93 7.94
C GLY A 91 0.33 13.80 6.90
N PRO A 92 -0.83 13.28 6.43
CA PRO A 92 -0.89 12.19 5.46
C PRO A 92 -0.39 12.63 4.08
N LEU A 93 0.43 11.80 3.45
CA LEU A 93 0.93 12.00 2.09
C LEU A 93 0.42 10.90 1.17
N SER A 94 0.30 11.25 -0.10
CA SER A 94 -0.02 10.30 -1.17
C SER A 94 1.05 10.36 -2.27
N TYR A 95 1.00 9.43 -3.22
CA TYR A 95 1.86 9.41 -4.39
C TYR A 95 1.09 9.04 -5.66
N ALA A 96 1.63 9.44 -6.80
CA ALA A 96 1.16 9.03 -8.11
C ALA A 96 2.36 8.84 -9.06
N ILE A 97 2.42 7.69 -9.74
CA ILE A 97 3.39 7.45 -10.82
C ILE A 97 2.64 7.55 -12.14
N ALA A 98 2.77 8.68 -12.81
CA ALA A 98 1.91 9.08 -13.93
C ALA A 98 2.74 9.44 -15.17
N PRO A 99 3.27 8.44 -15.90
CA PRO A 99 3.97 8.67 -17.17
C PRO A 99 3.07 9.29 -18.26
N GLU A 100 1.75 9.21 -18.11
CA GLU A 100 0.74 9.70 -19.06
C GLU A 100 0.45 11.21 -18.98
N LEU A 101 1.02 11.93 -18.00
CA LEU A 101 0.85 13.38 -17.92
C LEU A 101 1.52 14.07 -19.11
N THR A 102 0.84 15.09 -19.64
CA THR A 102 1.44 16.03 -20.58
C THR A 102 2.15 17.11 -19.79
N ILE A 103 3.47 17.14 -19.88
CA ILE A 103 4.33 18.12 -19.19
C ILE A 103 5.06 18.96 -20.23
N ARG A 104 4.95 20.29 -20.09
CA ARG A 104 5.73 21.25 -20.88
C ARG A 104 6.35 22.33 -20.00
N TYR A 105 7.40 22.92 -20.53
CA TYR A 105 8.05 24.11 -19.99
C TYR A 105 7.25 25.35 -20.36
N ALA A 106 6.96 26.24 -19.41
CA ALA A 106 6.32 27.52 -19.68
C ALA A 106 7.20 28.41 -20.61
N ARG A 107 8.52 28.30 -20.51
CA ARG A 107 9.54 28.97 -21.34
C ARG A 107 10.58 27.96 -21.85
N PRO A 108 10.32 27.31 -23.01
CA PRO A 108 11.15 26.24 -23.56
C PRO A 108 12.60 26.63 -23.87
N ALA A 109 12.85 27.90 -24.25
CA ALA A 109 14.15 28.37 -24.71
C ALA A 109 15.18 28.58 -23.58
N ALA A 110 14.77 28.49 -22.31
CA ALA A 110 15.62 28.74 -21.14
C ALA A 110 15.85 27.50 -20.26
N SER A 111 15.18 26.37 -20.54
CA SER A 111 15.31 25.17 -19.69
C SER A 111 16.60 24.43 -20.04
N ALA A 112 17.71 24.79 -19.39
CA ALA A 112 18.88 23.94 -19.37
C ALA A 112 18.50 22.60 -18.72
N VAL A 113 18.87 21.48 -19.34
CA VAL A 113 18.72 20.16 -18.75
C VAL A 113 19.65 20.08 -17.55
N GLY A 114 19.16 20.42 -16.36
CA GLY A 114 19.87 20.17 -15.11
C GLY A 114 20.03 18.66 -14.89
N SER A 115 21.14 18.27 -14.24
CA SER A 115 21.44 16.89 -13.86
C SER A 115 20.39 16.34 -12.88
N ALA A 116 20.30 15.01 -12.75
CA ALA A 116 19.48 14.39 -11.71
C ALA A 116 19.86 14.93 -10.31
N GLY A 117 18.86 15.13 -9.45
CA GLY A 117 19.01 15.77 -8.14
C GLY A 117 18.97 17.29 -8.16
N SER A 118 19.08 17.93 -9.32
CA SER A 118 18.91 19.39 -9.41
C SER A 118 17.45 19.80 -9.23
N SER A 119 17.26 20.96 -8.59
CA SER A 119 15.98 21.67 -8.63
C SER A 119 15.64 22.05 -10.07
N GLY A 120 14.36 22.21 -10.39
CA GLY A 120 14.03 22.98 -11.60
C GLY A 120 14.69 24.35 -11.47
N VAL A 121 15.69 24.63 -12.31
CA VAL A 121 16.55 25.81 -12.12
C VAL A 121 15.92 27.06 -12.74
N ASP A 122 15.16 26.88 -13.84
CA ASP A 122 14.83 28.02 -14.72
C ASP A 122 13.34 28.16 -15.07
N ASP A 123 12.53 27.10 -15.00
CA ASP A 123 11.19 27.14 -15.60
C ASP A 123 10.08 26.36 -14.87
N THR A 124 8.90 26.98 -14.85
CA THR A 124 7.66 26.44 -14.30
C THR A 124 7.18 25.30 -15.19
N LEU A 125 6.81 24.16 -14.60
CA LEU A 125 6.15 23.09 -15.36
C LEU A 125 4.68 23.40 -15.52
N LEU A 126 4.18 23.30 -16.74
CA LEU A 126 2.77 23.28 -17.06
C LEU A 126 2.35 21.82 -17.21
N VAL A 127 1.54 21.33 -16.27
CA VAL A 127 1.13 19.93 -16.17
C VAL A 127 -0.35 19.80 -16.53
N THR A 128 -0.65 18.96 -17.51
CA THR A 128 -2.03 18.68 -17.97
C THR A 128 -2.25 17.17 -18.02
N GLY A 129 -3.41 16.70 -17.60
CA GLY A 129 -3.77 15.28 -17.64
C GLY A 129 -4.59 14.87 -16.43
N THR A 130 -4.63 13.57 -16.17
CA THR A 130 -5.33 13.02 -15.01
C THR A 130 -4.41 12.06 -14.29
N LEU A 131 -4.18 12.31 -12.99
CA LEU A 131 -3.62 11.30 -12.10
C LEU A 131 -4.76 10.34 -11.75
N ARG A 132 -4.64 9.07 -12.12
CA ARG A 132 -5.72 8.09 -11.93
C ARG A 132 -5.54 7.32 -10.63
N ARG A 133 -6.66 7.07 -9.95
CA ARG A 133 -6.75 6.19 -8.76
C ARG A 133 -5.68 6.49 -7.70
N VAL A 134 -5.41 7.77 -7.46
CA VAL A 134 -4.44 8.24 -6.46
C VAL A 134 -4.92 7.80 -5.08
N PRO A 135 -4.14 6.98 -4.35
CA PRO A 135 -4.56 6.44 -3.06
C PRO A 135 -4.67 7.54 -2.03
N TRP A 136 -5.81 7.62 -1.33
CA TRP A 136 -6.02 8.60 -0.25
C TRP A 136 -5.90 10.06 -0.66
N ALA A 137 -6.06 10.41 -1.95
CA ALA A 137 -5.82 11.77 -2.43
C ALA A 137 -6.64 12.82 -1.68
N ARG A 138 -7.94 12.55 -1.46
CA ARG A 138 -8.83 13.45 -0.71
C ARG A 138 -8.44 13.68 0.75
N ALA A 139 -7.65 12.79 1.34
CA ALA A 139 -7.18 12.88 2.72
C ALA A 139 -5.75 13.41 2.82
N ALA A 140 -4.99 13.40 1.72
CA ALA A 140 -3.59 13.77 1.72
C ALA A 140 -3.40 15.30 1.80
N THR A 141 -2.42 15.74 2.58
CA THR A 141 -1.97 17.15 2.56
C THR A 141 -1.15 17.44 1.31
N THR A 142 -0.48 16.43 0.75
CA THR A 142 0.35 16.57 -0.45
C THR A 142 0.42 15.24 -1.21
N VAL A 143 0.39 15.34 -2.54
CA VAL A 143 0.61 14.22 -3.48
C VAL A 143 2.00 14.38 -4.11
N VAL A 144 2.83 13.35 -3.96
CA VAL A 144 4.13 13.23 -4.62
C VAL A 144 3.93 12.62 -6.00
N VAL A 145 4.19 13.39 -7.05
CA VAL A 145 3.96 12.98 -8.43
C VAL A 145 5.29 12.69 -9.11
N LEU A 146 5.41 11.49 -9.66
CA LEU A 146 6.52 11.08 -10.52
C LEU A 146 6.02 10.99 -11.96
N ALA A 147 6.65 11.71 -12.87
CA ALA A 147 6.22 11.80 -14.27
C ALA A 147 7.42 12.01 -15.21
N THR A 148 7.15 12.00 -16.51
CA THR A 148 8.16 12.21 -17.55
C THR A 148 7.99 13.59 -18.16
N ALA A 149 8.95 14.49 -17.93
CA ALA A 149 9.05 15.78 -18.62
C ALA A 149 9.86 15.64 -19.92
N PRO A 150 9.90 16.64 -20.80
CA PRO A 150 10.72 16.60 -22.03
C PRO A 150 12.22 16.37 -21.77
N SER A 151 12.70 16.78 -20.61
CA SER A 151 14.08 16.54 -20.19
C SER A 151 14.30 15.12 -19.62
N GLY A 152 13.24 14.36 -19.33
CA GLY A 152 13.28 13.06 -18.66
C GLY A 152 12.48 13.02 -17.36
N PRO A 153 12.70 12.01 -16.49
CA PRO A 153 11.94 11.82 -15.26
C PRO A 153 12.05 13.01 -14.31
N VAL A 154 10.92 13.38 -13.71
CA VAL A 154 10.80 14.42 -12.69
C VAL A 154 9.93 13.95 -11.53
N LEU A 155 10.23 14.49 -10.35
CA LEU A 155 9.38 14.41 -9.17
C LEU A 155 8.95 15.83 -8.80
N PHE A 156 7.67 16.02 -8.57
CA PHE A 156 7.14 17.26 -8.02
C PHE A 156 6.02 16.99 -7.02
N THR A 157 5.61 18.01 -6.29
CA THR A 157 4.49 17.93 -5.35
C THR A 157 3.33 18.80 -5.80
N LEU A 158 2.12 18.37 -5.49
CA LEU A 158 0.91 19.19 -5.57
C LEU A 158 0.04 18.96 -4.32
N THR A 159 -0.82 19.90 -4.01
CA THR A 159 -1.88 19.73 -3.02
C THR A 159 -3.17 19.33 -3.77
N PRO A 160 -4.02 18.43 -3.21
CA PRO A 160 -5.20 17.92 -3.94
C PRO A 160 -6.19 18.99 -4.40
N ASP A 161 -6.28 20.12 -3.69
CA ASP A 161 -7.12 21.28 -4.00
C ASP A 161 -6.68 22.05 -5.26
N GLN A 162 -5.46 21.80 -5.76
CA GLN A 162 -4.97 22.34 -7.04
C GLN A 162 -5.54 21.59 -8.26
N ALA A 163 -6.29 20.51 -8.04
CA ALA A 163 -6.87 19.67 -9.07
C ALA A 163 -8.40 19.55 -8.91
N HIS A 164 -9.10 19.20 -9.99
CA HIS A 164 -10.47 18.74 -9.85
C HIS A 164 -10.45 17.28 -9.40
N LEU A 165 -10.88 17.04 -8.16
CA LEU A 165 -10.93 15.71 -7.55
C LEU A 165 -12.26 15.04 -7.87
N THR A 166 -12.19 13.85 -8.49
CA THR A 166 -13.33 12.95 -8.63
C THR A 166 -13.18 11.80 -7.64
N PRO A 167 -14.09 11.68 -6.66
CA PRO A 167 -14.10 10.59 -5.70
C PRO A 167 -14.11 9.20 -6.37
N GLY A 168 -13.17 8.35 -5.98
CA GLY A 168 -13.16 6.93 -6.37
C GLY A 168 -12.78 6.02 -5.19
N GLY A 169 -12.96 4.72 -5.38
CA GLY A 169 -12.67 3.70 -4.38
C GLY A 169 -12.07 2.43 -4.98
N ASN A 170 -11.51 1.59 -4.13
CA ASN A 170 -11.18 0.20 -4.47
C ASN A 170 -12.21 -0.78 -3.89
N LEU A 171 -11.97 -2.09 -4.06
CA LEU A 171 -12.90 -3.13 -3.58
C LEU A 171 -13.04 -3.14 -2.04
N ALA A 172 -12.03 -2.66 -1.33
CA ALA A 172 -12.03 -2.49 0.12
C ALA A 172 -12.60 -1.13 0.57
N GLU A 173 -13.23 -0.39 -0.34
CA GLU A 173 -13.78 0.96 -0.11
C GLU A 173 -12.74 2.01 0.30
N GLU A 174 -11.45 1.73 0.07
CA GLU A 174 -10.37 2.69 0.35
C GLU A 174 -10.32 3.74 -0.77
N PRO A 175 -10.07 5.02 -0.46
CA PRO A 175 -10.07 6.09 -1.46
C PRO A 175 -9.03 5.86 -2.56
N ARG A 176 -9.48 5.93 -3.82
CA ARG A 176 -8.66 5.88 -5.04
C ARG A 176 -9.19 6.93 -6.01
N ASP A 177 -8.79 8.16 -5.76
CA ASP A 177 -9.39 9.34 -6.39
C ASP A 177 -8.71 9.68 -7.72
N ASP A 178 -9.47 10.21 -8.67
CA ASP A 178 -8.90 10.78 -9.89
C ASP A 178 -8.66 12.28 -9.68
N LEU A 179 -7.45 12.77 -9.96
CA LEU A 179 -7.11 14.19 -9.91
C LEU A 179 -6.90 14.72 -11.33
N ARG A 180 -7.85 15.51 -11.84
CA ARG A 180 -7.78 16.12 -13.17
C ARG A 180 -7.06 17.47 -13.11
N LEU A 181 -5.96 17.57 -13.84
CA LEU A 181 -5.10 18.74 -13.99
C LEU A 181 -5.39 19.41 -15.33
N ALA A 182 -6.08 20.58 -15.30
CA ALA A 182 -6.44 21.29 -16.52
C ALA A 182 -5.20 21.93 -17.20
N THR A 183 -4.44 22.71 -16.46
CA THR A 183 -3.06 23.16 -16.76
C THR A 183 -2.53 23.73 -15.46
N LEU A 184 -1.92 22.86 -14.65
CA LEU A 184 -1.39 23.24 -13.36
C LEU A 184 0.05 23.76 -13.51
N GLU A 185 0.31 24.95 -12.97
CA GLU A 185 1.65 25.51 -12.90
C GLU A 185 2.36 24.99 -11.64
N ILE A 186 3.48 24.29 -11.84
CA ILE A 186 4.35 23.83 -10.77
C ILE A 186 5.64 24.65 -10.79
N PRO A 187 5.86 25.53 -9.79
CA PRO A 187 7.07 26.34 -9.70
C PRO A 187 8.34 25.49 -9.67
N ALA A 188 9.37 25.96 -10.38
CA ALA A 188 10.66 25.27 -10.51
C ALA A 188 11.27 24.79 -9.17
N PRO A 189 11.19 25.54 -8.05
CA PRO A 189 11.70 25.09 -6.76
C PRO A 189 11.03 23.83 -6.19
N ARG A 190 9.79 23.52 -6.60
CA ARG A 190 9.04 22.32 -6.19
C ARG A 190 9.30 21.10 -7.08
N VAL A 191 10.11 21.26 -8.11
CA VAL A 191 10.45 20.22 -9.08
C VAL A 191 11.86 19.72 -8.81
N ARG A 192 12.03 18.41 -8.90
CA ARG A 192 13.33 17.74 -8.89
C ARG A 192 13.46 16.87 -10.12
N ARG A 193 14.58 17.00 -10.82
CA ARG A 193 14.98 16.05 -11.85
C ARG A 193 15.38 14.76 -11.15
N ILE A 194 14.83 13.63 -11.56
CA ILE A 194 15.16 12.34 -10.93
C ILE A 194 15.81 11.42 -11.95
N SER A 195 16.60 10.47 -11.45
CA SER A 195 17.17 9.44 -12.31
C SER A 195 16.10 8.37 -12.61
N PRO A 196 16.24 7.62 -13.72
CA PRO A 196 15.40 6.45 -13.98
C PRO A 196 15.41 5.43 -12.83
N GLU A 197 16.53 5.29 -12.13
CA GLU A 197 16.69 4.39 -10.99
C GLU A 197 15.82 4.84 -9.81
N LEU A 198 15.69 6.14 -9.55
CA LEU A 198 14.81 6.64 -8.49
C LEU A 198 13.32 6.50 -8.86
N LEU A 199 12.97 6.64 -10.14
CA LEU A 199 11.63 6.30 -10.60
C LEU A 199 11.33 4.81 -10.39
N ASP A 200 12.34 3.95 -10.56
CA ASP A 200 12.20 2.52 -10.30
C ASP A 200 12.12 2.18 -8.81
N GLU A 201 12.94 2.83 -7.98
CA GLU A 201 12.88 2.77 -6.52
C GLU A 201 11.47 3.09 -6.01
N ALA A 202 10.80 4.10 -6.57
CA ALA A 202 9.42 4.44 -6.20
C ALA A 202 8.44 3.28 -6.44
N ARG A 203 8.60 2.55 -7.55
CA ARG A 203 7.78 1.36 -7.86
C ARG A 203 8.08 0.21 -6.90
N LEU A 204 9.36 -0.02 -6.59
CA LEU A 204 9.79 -1.05 -5.64
C LEU A 204 9.26 -0.76 -4.24
N ARG A 205 9.34 0.49 -3.77
CA ARG A 205 8.77 0.93 -2.48
C ARG A 205 7.28 0.66 -2.41
N ALA A 206 6.52 1.08 -3.42
CA ALA A 206 5.08 0.90 -3.48
C ALA A 206 4.69 -0.59 -3.47
N ALA A 207 5.35 -1.41 -4.29
CA ALA A 207 5.10 -2.86 -4.34
C ALA A 207 5.46 -3.58 -3.04
N LEU A 208 6.59 -3.24 -2.41
CA LEU A 208 6.98 -3.83 -1.13
C LEU A 208 5.99 -3.45 -0.03
N ALA A 209 5.51 -2.20 -0.02
CA ALA A 209 4.51 -1.74 0.93
C ALA A 209 3.17 -2.49 0.78
N ARG A 210 2.69 -2.67 -0.45
CA ARG A 210 1.49 -3.52 -0.72
C ARG A 210 1.71 -4.97 -0.31
N SER A 211 2.89 -5.53 -0.57
CA SER A 211 3.20 -6.90 -0.20
C SER A 211 3.13 -7.10 1.32
N ALA A 212 3.65 -6.15 2.10
CA ALA A 212 3.56 -6.18 3.56
C ALA A 212 2.11 -6.06 4.06
N LEU A 213 1.32 -5.13 3.49
CA LEU A 213 -0.11 -5.01 3.79
C LEU A 213 -0.87 -6.32 3.50
N ILE A 214 -0.63 -6.94 2.32
CA ILE A 214 -1.20 -8.24 1.93
C ILE A 214 -0.80 -9.33 2.93
N ALA A 215 0.46 -9.39 3.35
CA ALA A 215 0.92 -10.36 4.36
C ALA A 215 0.11 -10.24 5.67
N GLY A 216 -0.19 -9.02 6.10
CA GLY A 216 -1.04 -8.75 7.25
C GLY A 216 -2.47 -9.24 7.07
N ALA A 217 -3.10 -8.86 5.95
CA ALA A 217 -4.46 -9.29 5.64
C ALA A 217 -4.57 -10.83 5.52
N ALA A 218 -3.55 -11.49 4.99
CA ALA A 218 -3.45 -12.94 4.94
C ALA A 218 -3.40 -13.58 6.34
N GLU A 219 -2.58 -13.03 7.25
CA GLU A 219 -2.56 -13.46 8.66
C GLU A 219 -3.93 -13.31 9.32
N ARG A 220 -4.66 -12.22 9.03
CA ARG A 220 -6.02 -12.04 9.53
C ARG A 220 -6.99 -13.10 9.00
N CYS A 221 -6.87 -13.49 7.73
CA CYS A 221 -7.66 -14.59 7.17
C CYS A 221 -7.38 -15.90 7.91
N VAL A 222 -6.12 -16.22 8.23
CA VAL A 222 -5.75 -17.39 9.05
C VAL A 222 -6.41 -17.32 10.42
N ASP A 223 -6.22 -16.20 11.14
CA ASP A 223 -6.74 -16.02 12.50
C ASP A 223 -8.26 -16.23 12.56
N LEU A 224 -9.00 -15.56 11.66
CA LEU A 224 -10.45 -15.65 11.60
C LEU A 224 -10.92 -17.06 11.22
N THR A 225 -10.24 -17.69 10.26
CA THR A 225 -10.62 -19.03 9.79
C THR A 225 -10.41 -20.07 10.87
N VAL A 226 -9.25 -20.10 11.52
CA VAL A 226 -8.95 -21.04 12.61
C VAL A 226 -9.92 -20.86 13.78
N ALA A 227 -10.24 -19.61 14.15
CA ALA A 227 -11.23 -19.32 15.17
C ALA A 227 -12.62 -19.84 14.77
N HIS A 228 -13.04 -19.60 13.53
CA HIS A 228 -14.34 -20.03 13.01
C HIS A 228 -14.49 -21.56 12.98
N THR A 229 -13.53 -22.26 12.37
CA THR A 229 -13.57 -23.72 12.21
C THR A 229 -13.47 -24.46 13.55
N THR A 230 -12.80 -23.87 14.54
CA THR A 230 -12.69 -24.42 15.89
C THR A 230 -13.99 -24.22 16.68
N ALA A 231 -14.62 -23.04 16.58
CA ALA A 231 -15.86 -22.75 17.31
C ALA A 231 -17.10 -23.40 16.68
N ARG A 232 -17.13 -23.54 15.34
CA ARG A 232 -18.30 -24.03 14.61
C ARG A 232 -18.41 -25.55 14.71
N THR A 233 -19.50 -26.04 15.29
CA THR A 233 -19.81 -27.48 15.37
C THR A 233 -20.82 -27.90 14.31
N GLN A 234 -20.49 -28.94 13.54
CA GLN A 234 -21.42 -29.62 12.62
C GLN A 234 -21.19 -31.13 12.68
N PHE A 235 -22.25 -31.91 12.46
CA PHE A 235 -22.21 -33.38 12.56
C PHE A 235 -21.57 -33.88 13.87
N GLY A 236 -21.90 -33.21 14.99
CA GLY A 236 -21.49 -33.63 16.33
C GLY A 236 -20.05 -33.29 16.75
N ARG A 237 -19.28 -32.53 15.95
CA ARG A 237 -17.92 -32.08 16.33
C ARG A 237 -17.53 -30.75 15.66
N PRO A 238 -16.48 -30.07 16.13
CA PRO A 238 -15.92 -28.88 15.46
C PRO A 238 -15.56 -29.15 13.99
N LEU A 239 -15.66 -28.14 13.12
CA LEU A 239 -15.23 -28.22 11.72
C LEU A 239 -13.74 -28.56 11.61
N SER A 240 -12.91 -28.04 12.51
CA SER A 240 -11.47 -28.39 12.60
C SER A 240 -11.21 -29.88 12.91
N GLY A 241 -12.24 -30.65 13.27
CA GLY A 241 -12.17 -32.11 13.45
C GLY A 241 -12.18 -32.91 12.14
N PHE A 242 -12.52 -32.30 10.99
CA PHE A 242 -12.60 -32.97 9.69
C PHE A 242 -11.28 -32.85 8.92
N GLN A 243 -10.78 -33.95 8.34
CA GLN A 243 -9.51 -33.97 7.61
C GLN A 243 -9.48 -32.98 6.43
N ALA A 244 -10.57 -32.90 5.65
CA ALA A 244 -10.66 -31.95 4.54
C ALA A 244 -10.51 -30.49 5.00
N VAL A 245 -11.09 -30.13 6.16
CA VAL A 245 -10.93 -28.79 6.75
C VAL A 245 -9.49 -28.56 7.17
N LYS A 246 -8.85 -29.52 7.85
CA LYS A 246 -7.44 -29.41 8.26
C LYS A 246 -6.50 -29.25 7.07
N GLN A 247 -6.76 -29.92 5.95
CA GLN A 247 -5.97 -29.81 4.73
C GLN A 247 -6.08 -28.41 4.12
N GLU A 248 -7.29 -27.86 4.02
CA GLU A 248 -7.49 -26.49 3.53
C GLU A 248 -6.89 -25.46 4.51
N GLU A 249 -7.02 -25.64 5.83
CA GLU A 249 -6.35 -24.77 6.81
C GLU A 249 -4.83 -24.80 6.69
N ALA A 250 -4.25 -25.99 6.51
CA ALA A 250 -2.82 -26.14 6.29
C ALA A 250 -2.38 -25.37 5.04
N ARG A 251 -3.14 -25.46 3.94
CA ARG A 251 -2.87 -24.72 2.70
C ARG A 251 -3.00 -23.20 2.89
N LEU A 252 -4.00 -22.74 3.63
CA LEU A 252 -4.18 -21.32 3.97
C LEU A 252 -2.98 -20.77 4.74
N ILE A 253 -2.50 -21.54 5.73
CA ILE A 253 -1.32 -21.20 6.53
C ILE A 253 -0.06 -21.21 5.67
N GLU A 254 0.09 -22.19 4.79
CA GLU A 254 1.22 -22.30 3.85
C GLU A 254 1.30 -21.10 2.93
N GLU A 255 0.22 -20.76 2.22
CA GLU A 255 0.16 -19.60 1.34
C GLU A 255 0.49 -18.31 2.10
N THR A 256 -0.05 -18.15 3.30
CA THR A 256 0.26 -17.00 4.17
C THR A 256 1.74 -16.98 4.56
N ALA A 257 2.34 -18.12 4.88
CA ALA A 257 3.75 -18.23 5.22
C ALA A 257 4.66 -17.89 4.02
N LEU A 258 4.30 -18.29 2.80
CA LEU A 258 5.02 -17.92 1.58
C LEU A 258 5.07 -16.40 1.39
N VAL A 259 3.91 -15.72 1.51
CA VAL A 259 3.83 -14.26 1.41
C VAL A 259 4.69 -13.58 2.48
N ARG A 260 4.57 -14.01 3.74
CA ARG A 260 5.35 -13.44 4.85
C ARG A 260 6.85 -13.60 4.64
N THR A 261 7.28 -14.79 4.23
CA THR A 261 8.70 -15.11 4.02
C THR A 261 9.29 -14.26 2.89
N ALA A 262 8.55 -14.10 1.80
CA ALA A 262 9.00 -13.28 0.68
C ALA A 262 9.14 -11.80 1.06
N VAL A 263 8.20 -11.25 1.84
CA VAL A 263 8.31 -9.88 2.38
C VAL A 263 9.49 -9.75 3.35
N GLN A 264 9.69 -10.72 4.24
CA GLN A 264 10.81 -10.72 5.19
C GLN A 264 12.17 -10.77 4.49
N ALA A 265 12.29 -11.52 3.39
CA ALA A 265 13.51 -11.57 2.59
C ALA A 265 13.84 -10.22 1.92
N ALA A 266 12.82 -9.44 1.55
CA ALA A 266 13.00 -8.12 0.95
C ALA A 266 13.19 -6.99 1.98
N ALA A 267 12.68 -7.15 3.21
CA ALA A 267 12.68 -6.12 4.25
C ALA A 267 14.05 -5.51 4.63
N PRO A 268 15.17 -6.25 4.69
CA PRO A 268 16.47 -5.67 5.04
C PRO A 268 17.12 -4.88 3.90
N LEU A 269 16.60 -4.95 2.68
CA LEU A 269 17.20 -4.31 1.51
C LEU A 269 16.68 -2.88 1.34
N ASP A 270 17.57 -1.92 1.05
CA ASP A 270 17.14 -0.59 0.61
C ASP A 270 16.47 -0.73 -0.78
N PRO A 271 15.21 -0.33 -0.97
CA PRO A 271 14.56 -0.33 -2.28
C PRO A 271 15.30 0.47 -3.37
N GLY A 272 16.21 1.37 -3.00
CA GLY A 272 17.11 2.05 -3.93
C GLY A 272 18.34 1.23 -4.37
N SER A 273 18.58 0.07 -3.77
CA SER A 273 19.71 -0.80 -4.09
C SER A 273 19.38 -1.79 -5.21
N PRO A 274 20.35 -2.16 -6.07
CA PRO A 274 20.14 -3.18 -7.10
C PRO A 274 19.69 -4.54 -6.55
N ALA A 275 20.14 -4.90 -5.33
CA ALA A 275 19.79 -6.15 -4.67
C ALA A 275 18.29 -6.25 -4.33
N ALA A 276 17.61 -5.12 -4.08
CA ALA A 276 16.20 -5.11 -3.73
C ALA A 276 15.28 -5.52 -4.88
N HIS A 277 15.70 -5.33 -6.14
CA HIS A 277 14.83 -5.54 -7.30
C HIS A 277 14.28 -6.98 -7.35
N VAL A 278 15.15 -7.99 -7.22
CA VAL A 278 14.74 -9.40 -7.27
C VAL A 278 13.85 -9.76 -6.08
N ALA A 279 14.26 -9.38 -4.87
CA ALA A 279 13.52 -9.71 -3.65
C ALA A 279 12.13 -9.06 -3.61
N VAL A 280 12.02 -7.77 -3.96
CA VAL A 280 10.73 -7.05 -3.99
C VAL A 280 9.83 -7.58 -5.10
N ALA A 281 10.37 -7.85 -6.29
CA ALA A 281 9.59 -8.42 -7.39
C ALA A 281 9.07 -9.82 -7.03
N ALA A 282 9.89 -10.66 -6.41
CA ALA A 282 9.47 -11.96 -5.89
C ALA A 282 8.38 -11.81 -4.80
N ALA A 283 8.57 -10.91 -3.85
CA ALA A 283 7.60 -10.63 -2.79
C ALA A 283 6.25 -10.19 -3.34
N LYS A 284 6.21 -9.21 -4.27
CA LYS A 284 4.96 -8.74 -4.85
C LYS A 284 4.31 -9.77 -5.75
N THR A 285 5.09 -10.56 -6.50
CA THR A 285 4.56 -11.67 -7.31
C THR A 285 3.89 -12.71 -6.41
N GLN A 286 4.60 -13.19 -5.37
CA GLN A 286 4.06 -14.17 -4.42
C GLN A 286 2.83 -13.64 -3.69
N ALA A 287 2.88 -12.41 -3.16
CA ALA A 287 1.75 -11.77 -2.48
C ALA A 287 0.51 -11.69 -3.39
N SER A 288 0.70 -11.32 -4.66
CA SER A 288 -0.41 -11.15 -5.60
C SER A 288 -0.99 -12.47 -6.08
N ALA A 289 -0.16 -13.51 -6.22
CA ALA A 289 -0.58 -14.86 -6.57
C ALA A 289 -1.37 -15.53 -5.42
N SER A 290 -0.82 -15.50 -4.21
CA SER A 290 -1.45 -16.13 -3.03
C SER A 290 -2.74 -15.45 -2.59
N ALA A 291 -2.93 -14.15 -2.86
CA ALA A 291 -4.10 -13.39 -2.42
C ALA A 291 -5.44 -14.05 -2.80
N ALA A 292 -5.58 -14.54 -4.04
CA ALA A 292 -6.80 -15.18 -4.50
C ALA A 292 -7.04 -16.52 -3.82
N GLU A 293 -6.00 -17.33 -3.63
CA GLU A 293 -6.10 -18.65 -3.01
C GLU A 293 -6.41 -18.55 -1.52
N ILE A 294 -5.76 -17.62 -0.81
CA ILE A 294 -6.04 -17.30 0.59
C ILE A 294 -7.50 -16.88 0.76
N ALA A 295 -7.98 -15.95 -0.07
CA ALA A 295 -9.38 -15.51 -0.01
C ALA A 295 -10.35 -16.66 -0.32
N ARG A 296 -10.06 -17.48 -1.34
CA ARG A 296 -10.88 -18.63 -1.72
C ARG A 296 -11.02 -19.63 -0.56
N ILE A 297 -9.91 -20.04 0.04
CA ILE A 297 -9.91 -21.00 1.15
C ILE A 297 -10.65 -20.43 2.35
N ALA A 298 -10.35 -19.18 2.75
CA ALA A 298 -10.97 -18.57 3.91
C ALA A 298 -12.50 -18.48 3.74
N HIS A 299 -12.99 -18.03 2.58
CA HIS A 299 -14.43 -18.01 2.29
C HIS A 299 -15.05 -19.41 2.28
N GLN A 300 -14.37 -20.38 1.68
CA GLN A 300 -14.84 -21.77 1.64
C GLN A 300 -15.04 -22.36 3.04
N LEU A 301 -14.09 -22.12 3.95
CA LEU A 301 -14.13 -22.65 5.31
C LEU A 301 -15.13 -21.92 6.23
N HIS A 302 -15.46 -20.67 5.92
CA HIS A 302 -16.54 -19.95 6.60
C HIS A 302 -17.93 -20.26 6.02
N GLY A 303 -18.01 -20.69 4.76
CA GLY A 303 -19.28 -20.90 4.08
C GLY A 303 -20.10 -19.61 3.96
N ALA A 304 -21.43 -19.72 4.04
CA ALA A 304 -22.33 -18.61 3.78
C ALA A 304 -22.11 -17.39 4.70
N ILE A 305 -21.67 -17.57 5.95
CA ILE A 305 -21.42 -16.42 6.84
C ILE A 305 -20.21 -15.59 6.38
N GLY A 306 -19.23 -16.22 5.72
CA GLY A 306 -17.99 -15.56 5.27
C GLY A 306 -18.21 -14.50 4.19
N ILE A 307 -19.28 -14.63 3.40
CA ILE A 307 -19.66 -13.65 2.36
C ILE A 307 -20.57 -12.53 2.90
N THR A 308 -21.02 -12.64 4.16
CA THR A 308 -21.87 -11.61 4.75
C THR A 308 -21.03 -10.51 5.40
N GLN A 309 -21.66 -9.35 5.49
CA GLN A 309 -21.17 -8.18 6.20
C GLN A 309 -21.05 -8.37 7.72
N LEU A 310 -21.72 -9.38 8.29
CA LEU A 310 -21.65 -9.71 9.72
C LEU A 310 -20.31 -10.36 10.12
N ASN A 311 -19.56 -10.89 9.16
CA ASN A 311 -18.27 -11.52 9.40
C ASN A 311 -17.13 -10.57 9.00
N PRO A 312 -16.14 -10.27 9.87
CA PRO A 312 -15.02 -9.38 9.54
C PRO A 312 -14.07 -9.93 8.46
N LEU A 313 -14.24 -11.16 8.00
CA LEU A 313 -13.43 -11.76 6.92
C LEU A 313 -13.44 -10.92 5.64
N HIS A 314 -14.56 -10.28 5.31
CA HIS A 314 -14.65 -9.43 4.13
C HIS A 314 -13.66 -8.24 4.19
N LEU A 315 -13.35 -7.71 5.38
CA LEU A 315 -12.41 -6.60 5.56
C LEU A 315 -10.98 -6.98 5.14
N ALA A 316 -10.57 -8.23 5.40
CA ALA A 316 -9.26 -8.73 4.98
C ALA A 316 -9.28 -9.17 3.51
N THR A 317 -10.30 -9.91 3.08
CA THR A 317 -10.34 -10.49 1.74
C THR A 317 -10.55 -9.45 0.63
N THR A 318 -11.37 -8.42 0.84
CA THR A 318 -11.50 -7.30 -0.13
C THR A 318 -10.19 -6.55 -0.33
N ARG A 319 -9.38 -6.41 0.73
CA ARG A 319 -8.03 -5.83 0.68
C ARG A 319 -7.04 -6.71 -0.04
N LEU A 320 -7.06 -8.03 0.18
CA LEU A 320 -6.27 -8.98 -0.60
C LEU A 320 -6.56 -8.83 -2.10
N TRP A 321 -7.84 -8.80 -2.47
CA TRP A 321 -8.28 -8.63 -3.86
C TRP A 321 -7.97 -7.26 -4.45
N SER A 322 -7.99 -6.21 -3.64
CA SER A 322 -7.64 -4.88 -4.12
C SER A 322 -6.14 -4.71 -4.31
N TRP A 323 -5.35 -5.02 -3.29
CA TRP A 323 -3.92 -4.71 -3.25
C TRP A 323 -3.09 -5.62 -4.17
N ARG A 324 -3.61 -6.80 -4.56
CA ARG A 324 -2.91 -7.67 -5.51
C ARG A 324 -2.72 -7.01 -6.88
N ASP A 325 -3.62 -6.12 -7.30
CA ASP A 325 -3.55 -5.44 -8.60
C ASP A 325 -2.99 -4.00 -8.50
N GLU A 326 -2.85 -3.48 -7.27
CA GLU A 326 -2.25 -2.18 -7.03
C GLU A 326 -0.72 -2.24 -7.12
N ASP A 327 -0.13 -1.14 -7.60
CA ASP A 327 1.32 -0.96 -7.76
C ASP A 327 1.99 -2.06 -8.63
N GLY A 328 1.22 -2.58 -9.59
CA GLY A 328 1.61 -3.64 -10.52
C GLY A 328 1.10 -5.01 -10.07
N ASP A 329 0.41 -5.69 -10.98
CA ASP A 329 -0.13 -7.04 -10.74
C ASP A 329 0.97 -8.13 -10.74
N GLU A 330 0.56 -9.37 -10.50
CA GLU A 330 1.43 -10.55 -10.52
C GLU A 330 2.23 -10.65 -11.83
N THR A 331 1.58 -10.45 -12.97
CA THR A 331 2.21 -10.61 -14.29
C THR A 331 3.25 -9.53 -14.54
N TYR A 332 2.98 -8.30 -14.15
CA TYR A 332 3.89 -7.18 -14.23
C TYR A 332 5.18 -7.48 -13.44
N TRP A 333 5.05 -7.90 -12.19
CA TRP A 333 6.22 -8.18 -11.34
C TRP A 333 6.95 -9.46 -11.74
N ALA A 334 6.25 -10.51 -12.19
CA ALA A 334 6.87 -11.71 -12.73
C ALA A 334 7.74 -11.41 -13.97
N ARG A 335 7.24 -10.58 -14.90
CA ARG A 335 8.04 -10.16 -16.07
C ARG A 335 9.27 -9.34 -15.68
N ARG A 336 9.13 -8.46 -14.69
CA ARG A 336 10.26 -7.69 -14.17
C ARG A 336 11.30 -8.59 -13.50
N LEU A 337 10.86 -9.56 -12.69
CA LEU A 337 11.71 -10.56 -12.06
C LEU A 337 12.48 -11.38 -13.09
N ALA A 338 11.81 -11.77 -14.18
CA ALA A 338 12.40 -12.58 -15.25
C ALA A 338 13.35 -11.79 -16.17
N ARG A 339 13.18 -10.47 -16.31
CA ARG A 339 13.95 -9.65 -17.27
C ARG A 339 15.47 -9.78 -17.17
N PRO A 340 16.12 -9.75 -15.99
CA PRO A 340 17.56 -9.95 -15.87
C PRO A 340 17.98 -11.43 -15.94
N LEU A 341 17.03 -12.37 -15.88
CA LEU A 341 17.30 -13.79 -15.85
C LEU A 341 17.39 -14.34 -17.27
N THR A 342 18.52 -14.94 -17.59
CA THR A 342 18.75 -15.76 -18.79
C THR A 342 18.90 -17.22 -18.35
N ALA A 343 18.89 -18.14 -19.31
CA ALA A 343 19.15 -19.56 -19.01
C ALA A 343 20.47 -19.78 -18.24
N THR A 344 21.46 -18.90 -18.43
CA THR A 344 22.77 -19.00 -17.77
C THR A 344 22.85 -18.23 -16.45
N THR A 345 22.05 -17.17 -16.25
CA THR A 345 22.07 -16.38 -15.00
C THR A 345 21.03 -16.84 -13.97
N LEU A 346 20.04 -17.65 -14.36
CA LEU A 346 18.98 -18.12 -13.46
C LEU A 346 19.52 -18.86 -12.22
N TRP A 347 20.26 -19.94 -12.42
CA TRP A 347 20.71 -20.78 -11.30
C TRP A 347 21.69 -20.06 -10.36
N PRO A 348 22.72 -19.35 -10.86
CA PRO A 348 23.57 -18.53 -10.01
C PRO A 348 22.77 -17.54 -9.16
N THR A 349 21.86 -16.77 -9.77
CA THR A 349 21.05 -15.75 -9.08
C THR A 349 20.19 -16.34 -7.95
N LEU A 350 19.68 -17.57 -8.11
CA LEU A 350 18.86 -18.23 -7.09
C LEU A 350 19.69 -18.84 -5.95
N THR A 351 20.92 -19.27 -6.24
CA THR A 351 21.77 -19.99 -5.28
C THR A 351 22.79 -19.12 -4.56
N THR A 352 23.14 -17.95 -5.11
CA THR A 352 24.01 -17.00 -4.42
C THR A 352 23.19 -16.25 -3.38
N THR A 353 23.47 -16.52 -2.11
CA THR A 353 22.93 -15.75 -0.98
C THR A 353 23.43 -14.31 -1.10
N PRO A 354 22.56 -13.29 -1.01
CA PRO A 354 22.98 -11.88 -1.02
C PRO A 354 23.81 -11.50 0.20
#